data_AF-A0A257NNY2-F1
#
_entry.id   AF-A0A257NNY2-F1
#
_cell.length_a   1.000
_cell.length_b   1.000
_cell.length_c   1.000
_cell.angle_alpha   90.00
_cell.angle_beta   90.00
_cell.angle_gamma   90.00
#
_symmetry.space_group_name_H-M   'P 1'
#
loop_
_entity.id
_entity.type
_entity.pdbx_description
1 polymer ?
#
loop_
_entity_poly.entity_id
_entity_poly.type
_entity_poly.pdbx_seq_one_letter_code
_entity_poly.pdbx_strand_id
1 'polypeptide(L)'
;MALGPNPGQAKILRSGPDWHSLIRLILPGDASDELALAATAIAQQLAIEFVDTSNQSICADCFHLTYTSDAWQLYPPERSDGLGKHPLWVDFVQNPRFGQVLTTREPLAKAAGLRANQRPQIIDLTAGLGRDAWALASTGCSVMAFERHPLVHFLLADGLRRAQAHPHTEAIAQKISLHLGDARAYDGLFPGQGDPEKYPVWVMDPMFPERSKSALVKKDMRIFHHLVGQDDDAEELFAWARTRSGVRWIVKRPPQAPTISSDKPAMVITSGRVRFDCYLPTRKAIKT
;
A
#
# COMPACT_ATOMS: atom_id res chain seq x y z
N MET A 1 22.16 10.54 19.80
CA MET A 1 22.41 11.34 18.58
C MET A 1 21.07 11.53 17.89
N ALA A 2 20.54 12.75 17.97
CA ALA A 2 19.27 13.11 17.38
C ALA A 2 19.44 13.27 15.86
N LEU A 3 18.72 12.47 15.08
CA LEU A 3 18.58 12.67 13.64
C LEU A 3 17.44 13.69 13.45
N GLY A 4 17.80 14.94 13.18
CA GLY A 4 16.85 15.97 12.79
C GLY A 4 16.20 15.66 11.44
N PRO A 5 15.04 16.27 11.13
CA PRO A 5 14.34 16.03 9.88
C PRO A 5 15.19 16.51 8.69
N ASN A 6 15.39 15.62 7.72
CA ASN A 6 16.11 15.86 6.49
C ASN A 6 15.29 16.84 5.60
N PRO A 7 15.81 18.00 5.16
CA PRO A 7 15.04 19.04 4.48
C PRO A 7 14.73 18.75 3.00
N GLY A 8 14.62 17.48 2.62
CA GLY A 8 14.29 17.00 1.29
C GLY A 8 12.82 16.63 1.12
N GLN A 9 11.88 17.48 1.54
CA GLN A 9 10.47 17.29 1.15
C GLN A 9 10.32 17.68 -0.32
N ALA A 10 10.47 16.66 -1.18
CA ALA A 10 10.07 16.72 -2.57
C ALA A 10 8.64 17.24 -2.65
N LYS A 11 8.41 18.13 -3.62
CA LYS A 11 7.12 18.73 -3.96
C LYS A 11 6.12 17.61 -4.28
N ILE A 12 5.40 17.11 -3.27
CA ILE A 12 4.31 16.15 -3.47
C ILE A 12 3.26 16.91 -4.30
N LEU A 13 3.10 16.49 -5.55
CA LEU A 13 2.03 16.98 -6.41
C LEU A 13 0.70 16.71 -5.70
N ARG A 14 0.05 17.77 -5.21
CA ARG A 14 -1.22 17.72 -4.48
C ARG A 14 -2.37 17.49 -5.47
N SER A 15 -2.50 16.29 -6.01
CA SER A 15 -3.73 15.85 -6.68
C SER A 15 -4.47 14.92 -5.73
N GLY A 16 -5.35 15.49 -4.90
CA GLY A 16 -6.16 14.76 -3.93
C GLY A 16 -6.95 15.71 -3.01
N PRO A 17 -8.01 15.23 -2.35
CA PRO A 17 -8.71 16.00 -1.32
C PRO A 17 -7.75 16.39 -0.19
N ASP A 18 -8.00 17.51 0.49
CA ASP A 18 -7.24 17.93 1.67
C ASP A 18 -7.56 17.02 2.87
N TRP A 19 -7.00 15.80 2.84
CA TRP A 19 -7.25 14.75 3.82
C TRP A 19 -6.79 15.15 5.22
N HIS A 20 -5.83 16.07 5.34
CA HIS A 20 -5.34 16.57 6.64
C HIS A 20 -6.49 17.19 7.45
N SER A 21 -7.35 17.96 6.78
CA SER A 21 -8.51 18.59 7.41
C SER A 21 -9.65 17.62 7.75
N LEU A 22 -9.66 16.44 7.12
CA LEU A 22 -10.72 15.44 7.27
C LEU A 22 -10.48 14.47 8.43
N ILE A 23 -9.28 14.45 9.00
CA ILE A 23 -8.89 13.48 10.02
C ILE A 23 -8.57 14.19 11.34
N ARG A 24 -9.00 13.59 12.44
CA ARG A 24 -8.57 13.94 13.79
C ARG A 24 -7.91 12.74 14.43
N LEU A 25 -6.74 12.94 15.06
CA LEU A 25 -6.20 11.96 15.97
C LEU A 25 -6.89 12.13 17.32
N ILE A 26 -7.42 11.05 17.87
CA ILE A 26 -8.15 11.04 19.13
C ILE A 26 -7.65 9.85 19.96
N LEU A 27 -7.35 10.09 21.24
CA LEU A 27 -7.05 9.03 22.19
C LEU A 27 -8.22 8.73 23.12
N PRO A 28 -8.29 7.51 23.67
CA PRO A 28 -9.14 7.22 24.83
C PRO A 28 -8.81 8.14 26.01
N GLY A 29 -9.81 8.51 26.82
CA GLY A 29 -9.62 9.42 27.95
C GLY A 29 -8.75 8.85 29.09
N ASP A 30 -8.51 7.55 29.08
CA ASP A 30 -7.63 6.81 30.00
C ASP A 30 -6.27 6.45 29.38
N ALA A 31 -5.89 7.09 28.26
CA ALA A 31 -4.61 6.86 27.62
C ALA A 31 -3.42 7.21 28.54
N SER A 32 -2.37 6.40 28.46
CA SER A 32 -1.12 6.66 29.18
C SER A 32 -0.37 7.86 28.61
N ASP A 33 0.48 8.49 29.43
CA ASP A 33 1.36 9.59 29.00
C ASP A 33 2.27 9.19 27.83
N GLU A 34 2.73 7.93 27.81
CA GLU A 34 3.53 7.38 26.70
C GLU A 34 2.73 7.34 25.39
N LEU A 35 1.47 6.89 25.46
CA LEU A 35 0.58 6.87 24.29
C LEU A 35 0.23 8.28 23.83
N ALA A 36 0.01 9.23 24.76
CA ALA A 36 -0.23 10.64 24.44
C ALA A 36 0.97 11.31 23.75
N LEU A 37 2.19 11.01 24.20
CA LEU A 37 3.40 11.48 23.56
C LEU A 37 3.58 10.89 22.15
N ALA A 38 3.35 9.59 22.00
CA ALA A 38 3.38 8.92 20.70
C ALA A 38 2.33 9.50 19.73
N ALA A 39 1.10 9.71 20.22
CA ALA A 39 0.02 10.35 19.46
C ALA A 39 0.39 11.75 18.98
N THR A 40 1.02 12.56 19.85
CA THR A 40 1.50 13.90 19.48
C THR A 40 2.52 13.84 18.34
N ALA A 41 3.50 12.93 18.43
CA ALA A 41 4.50 12.74 17.38
C ALA A 41 3.87 12.27 16.06
N ILE A 42 2.89 11.35 16.12
CA ILE A 42 2.17 10.85 14.95
C ILE A 42 1.34 11.95 14.30
N ALA A 43 0.63 12.76 15.10
CA ALA A 43 -0.16 13.88 14.60
C ALA A 43 0.73 14.91 13.87
N GLN A 44 1.90 15.22 14.43
CA GLN A 44 2.90 16.07 13.77
C GLN A 44 3.43 15.45 12.48
N GLN A 45 3.79 14.16 12.50
CA GLN A 45 4.29 13.44 11.32
C GLN A 45 3.28 13.40 10.17
N LEU A 46 2.01 13.18 10.49
CA LEU A 46 0.91 13.13 9.53
C LEU A 46 0.35 14.52 9.19
N ALA A 47 0.79 15.57 9.90
CA ALA A 47 0.23 16.92 9.83
C ALA A 47 -1.31 16.92 9.97
N ILE A 48 -1.82 16.22 10.99
CA ILE A 48 -3.24 16.18 11.36
C ILE A 48 -3.43 16.75 12.77
N GLU A 49 -4.65 17.22 13.06
CA GLU A 49 -4.98 17.76 14.37
C GLU A 49 -5.13 16.62 15.40
N PHE A 50 -4.41 16.73 16.53
CA PHE A 50 -4.61 15.90 17.72
C PHE A 50 -5.61 16.60 18.65
N VAL A 51 -6.72 15.95 18.95
CA VAL A 51 -7.79 16.49 19.79
C VAL A 51 -7.78 15.78 21.13
N ASP A 52 -7.68 16.55 22.20
CA ASP A 52 -7.88 16.08 23.56
C ASP A 52 -9.39 16.03 23.85
N THR A 53 -9.94 14.81 23.94
CA THR A 53 -11.37 14.57 24.15
C THR A 53 -11.82 14.72 25.59
N SER A 54 -10.93 15.08 26.52
CA SER A 54 -11.30 15.37 27.91
C SER A 54 -12.33 16.50 28.03
N ASN A 55 -12.43 17.41 27.04
CA ASN A 55 -13.33 18.58 27.09
C ASN A 55 -14.00 18.99 25.75
N GLN A 56 -13.89 18.21 24.67
CA GLN A 56 -14.47 18.57 23.37
C GLN A 56 -15.27 17.42 22.72
N SER A 57 -16.39 17.79 22.10
CA SER A 57 -17.19 16.86 21.28
C SER A 57 -16.41 16.48 20.02
N ILE A 58 -16.33 15.18 19.78
CA ILE A 58 -15.71 14.60 18.59
C ILE A 58 -16.41 15.14 17.34
N CYS A 59 -15.66 15.66 16.36
CA CYS A 59 -16.18 16.09 15.06
C CYS A 59 -16.90 14.91 14.37
N ALA A 60 -18.23 14.94 14.33
CA ALA A 60 -19.06 13.86 13.78
C ALA A 60 -18.91 13.66 12.26
N ASP A 61 -18.33 14.66 11.58
CA ASP A 61 -18.13 14.69 10.13
C ASP A 61 -16.67 14.38 9.73
N CYS A 62 -15.79 14.13 10.70
CA CYS A 62 -14.38 13.83 10.49
C CYS A 62 -14.10 12.33 10.67
N PHE A 63 -13.06 11.81 10.01
CA PHE A 63 -12.48 10.53 10.34
C PHE A 63 -11.69 10.62 11.65
N HIS A 64 -11.66 9.55 12.44
CA HIS A 64 -10.89 9.52 13.68
C HIS A 64 -9.82 8.45 13.63
N LEU A 65 -8.56 8.87 13.73
CA LEU A 65 -7.44 7.96 13.95
C LEU A 65 -7.26 7.78 15.46
N THR A 66 -7.41 6.56 15.94
CA THR A 66 -7.29 6.25 17.36
C THR A 66 -6.48 4.98 17.60
N TYR A 67 -5.99 4.81 18.82
CA TYR A 67 -5.30 3.61 19.25
C TYR A 67 -6.23 2.78 20.13
N THR A 68 -6.59 1.59 19.65
CA THR A 68 -7.47 0.66 20.37
C THR A 68 -7.12 -0.78 20.02
N SER A 69 -7.24 -1.66 21.01
CA SER A 69 -6.94 -3.09 20.86
C SER A 69 -5.52 -3.31 20.31
N ASP A 70 -4.56 -2.58 20.86
CA ASP A 70 -3.14 -2.59 20.50
C ASP A 70 -2.81 -2.17 19.05
N ALA A 71 -3.74 -1.52 18.35
CA ALA A 71 -3.58 -1.13 16.96
C ALA A 71 -4.06 0.30 16.69
N TRP A 72 -3.44 0.93 15.69
CA TRP A 72 -3.95 2.17 15.12
C TRP A 72 -5.07 1.89 14.12
N GLN A 73 -6.20 2.56 14.33
CA GLN A 73 -7.44 2.31 13.61
C GLN A 73 -8.06 3.63 13.15
N LEU A 74 -8.49 3.68 11.88
CA LEU A 74 -9.11 4.84 11.28
C LEU A 74 -10.62 4.62 11.16
N TYR A 75 -11.39 5.27 12.02
CA TYR A 75 -12.84 5.22 12.00
C TYR A 75 -13.41 6.21 10.97
N PRO A 76 -14.43 5.81 10.20
CA PRO A 76 -15.17 6.72 9.34
C PRO A 76 -16.00 7.72 10.18
N PRO A 77 -16.38 8.88 9.60
CA PRO A 77 -17.28 9.82 10.25
C PRO A 77 -18.61 9.17 10.66
N GLU A 78 -19.10 9.51 11.86
CA GLU A 78 -20.35 8.98 12.40
C GLU A 78 -21.56 9.31 11.51
N ARG A 79 -21.56 10.50 10.90
CA ARG A 79 -22.64 11.01 10.04
C ARG A 79 -22.41 10.73 8.55
N SER A 80 -21.65 9.68 8.21
CA SER A 80 -21.40 9.34 6.82
C SER A 80 -22.32 8.23 6.28
N ASP A 81 -23.15 8.57 5.29
CA ASP A 81 -23.95 7.58 4.59
C ASP A 81 -23.08 6.71 3.67
N GLY A 82 -22.82 5.49 4.15
CA GLY A 82 -22.28 4.38 3.38
C GLY A 82 -20.77 4.12 3.49
N LEU A 83 -20.00 4.91 4.23
CA LEU A 83 -18.64 4.49 4.61
C LEU A 83 -18.67 3.33 5.63
N GLY A 84 -19.80 3.14 6.31
CA GLY A 84 -19.99 2.14 7.34
C GLY A 84 -19.54 2.65 8.71
N LYS A 85 -19.50 1.76 9.71
CA LYS A 85 -19.14 2.10 11.10
C LYS A 85 -17.87 1.39 11.59
N HIS A 86 -17.26 0.56 10.74
CA HIS A 86 -16.09 -0.22 11.12
C HIS A 86 -14.82 0.53 10.73
N PRO A 87 -13.76 0.42 11.54
CA PRO A 87 -12.51 1.09 11.25
C PRO A 87 -11.75 0.40 10.12
N LEU A 88 -10.93 1.21 9.46
CA LEU A 88 -9.87 0.76 8.56
C LEU A 88 -8.57 0.61 9.35
N TRP A 89 -7.97 -0.57 9.26
CA TRP A 89 -6.67 -0.88 9.87
C TRP A 89 -6.06 -2.10 9.17
N VAL A 90 -4.76 -2.30 9.34
CA VAL A 90 -4.04 -3.44 8.75
C VAL A 90 -3.75 -4.45 9.85
N ASP A 91 -4.30 -5.65 9.74
CA ASP A 91 -4.03 -6.72 10.69
C ASP A 91 -3.63 -8.00 9.98
N PHE A 92 -2.35 -8.32 10.03
CA PHE A 92 -1.82 -9.57 9.45
C PHE A 92 -1.85 -10.73 10.44
N VAL A 93 -2.14 -10.48 11.72
CA VAL A 93 -2.01 -11.48 12.79
C VAL A 93 -3.33 -12.21 13.01
N GLN A 94 -4.43 -11.48 13.25
CA GLN A 94 -5.69 -12.10 13.65
C GLN A 94 -6.65 -12.28 12.48
N ASN A 95 -6.52 -11.48 11.42
CA ASN A 95 -7.37 -11.58 10.25
C ASN A 95 -7.07 -12.85 9.43
N PRO A 96 -8.02 -13.81 9.35
CA PRO A 96 -7.78 -15.11 8.71
C PRO A 96 -7.42 -15.03 7.23
N ARG A 97 -7.74 -13.91 6.55
CA ARG A 97 -7.39 -13.70 5.14
C ARG A 97 -5.88 -13.64 4.91
N PHE A 98 -5.11 -13.23 5.90
CA PHE A 98 -3.65 -13.13 5.81
C PHE A 98 -2.91 -14.36 6.34
N GLY A 99 -3.61 -15.24 7.06
CA GLY A 99 -3.08 -16.55 7.45
C GLY A 99 -3.06 -17.58 6.31
N GLN A 100 -3.74 -17.30 5.19
CA GLN A 100 -3.71 -18.14 4.00
C GLN A 100 -2.49 -17.80 3.14
N VAL A 101 -1.56 -18.75 3.04
CA VAL A 101 -0.37 -18.62 2.19
C VAL A 101 -0.77 -18.67 0.71
N LEU A 102 -0.30 -17.70 -0.07
CA LEU A 102 -0.50 -17.64 -1.51
C LEU A 102 0.12 -18.88 -2.19
N THR A 103 -0.67 -19.58 -2.98
CA THR A 103 -0.23 -20.75 -3.73
C THR A 103 0.28 -20.36 -5.12
N THR A 104 1.20 -21.15 -5.68
CA THR A 104 1.72 -20.94 -7.05
C THR A 104 0.65 -21.06 -8.15
N ARG A 105 -0.54 -21.60 -7.80
CA ARG A 105 -1.68 -21.73 -8.72
C ARG A 105 -2.47 -20.44 -8.83
N GLU A 106 -2.33 -19.53 -7.87
CA GLU A 106 -3.09 -18.30 -7.84
C GLU A 106 -2.61 -17.28 -8.87
N PRO A 107 -3.52 -16.42 -9.37
CA PRO A 107 -3.23 -15.47 -10.45
C PRO A 107 -2.06 -14.53 -10.15
N LEU A 108 -2.01 -13.97 -8.94
CA LEU A 108 -0.94 -13.08 -8.52
C LEU A 108 0.42 -13.80 -8.51
N ALA A 109 0.47 -15.04 -8.00
CA ALA A 109 1.68 -15.84 -8.00
C ALA A 109 2.17 -16.17 -9.43
N LYS A 110 1.24 -16.53 -10.32
CA LYS A 110 1.55 -16.77 -11.74
C LYS A 110 2.05 -15.51 -12.45
N ALA A 111 1.39 -14.37 -12.21
CA ALA A 111 1.78 -13.07 -12.75
C ALA A 111 3.18 -12.69 -12.28
N ALA A 112 3.45 -12.84 -10.98
CA ALA A 112 4.77 -12.62 -10.38
C ALA A 112 5.82 -13.67 -10.78
N GLY A 113 5.42 -14.79 -11.37
CA GLY A 113 6.33 -15.80 -11.90
C GLY A 113 6.88 -16.75 -10.85
N LEU A 114 6.16 -16.93 -9.75
CA LEU A 114 6.52 -17.89 -8.73
C LEU A 114 6.46 -19.31 -9.31
N ARG A 115 7.48 -20.11 -9.00
CA ARG A 115 7.61 -21.54 -9.34
C ARG A 115 8.08 -22.29 -8.11
N ALA A 116 8.02 -23.62 -8.09
CA ALA A 116 8.38 -24.43 -6.92
C ALA A 116 9.65 -23.92 -6.20
N ASN A 117 10.74 -23.69 -6.95
CA ASN A 117 12.04 -23.28 -6.41
C ASN A 117 12.46 -21.85 -6.82
N GLN A 118 11.50 -20.98 -7.18
CA GLN A 118 11.81 -19.62 -7.60
C GLN A 118 10.95 -18.61 -6.82
N ARG A 119 11.62 -17.74 -6.07
CA ARG A 119 11.03 -16.62 -5.32
C ARG A 119 11.72 -15.33 -5.75
N PRO A 120 11.14 -14.57 -6.69
CA PRO A 120 11.75 -13.33 -7.16
C PRO A 120 11.75 -12.27 -6.06
N GLN A 121 12.64 -11.28 -6.22
CA GLN A 121 12.51 -10.02 -5.53
C GLN A 121 11.36 -9.22 -6.16
N ILE A 122 10.49 -8.69 -5.31
CA ILE A 122 9.30 -7.92 -5.72
C ILE A 122 9.53 -6.46 -5.37
N ILE A 123 9.18 -5.58 -6.29
CA ILE A 123 9.01 -4.15 -6.03
C ILE A 123 7.54 -3.83 -6.22
N ASP A 124 6.84 -3.52 -5.13
CA ASP A 124 5.44 -3.09 -5.14
C ASP A 124 5.40 -1.56 -5.12
N LEU A 125 4.91 -0.97 -6.21
CA LEU A 125 4.90 0.48 -6.42
C LEU A 125 3.69 1.18 -5.79
N THR A 126 2.70 0.42 -5.33
CA THR A 126 1.40 0.91 -4.86
C THR A 126 0.93 0.01 -3.70
N ALA A 127 1.70 -0.01 -2.62
CA ALA A 127 1.54 -1.00 -1.55
C ALA A 127 0.13 -0.99 -0.94
N GLY A 128 -0.48 0.20 -0.78
CA GLY A 128 -1.78 0.35 -0.17
C GLY A 128 -1.82 -0.24 1.23
N LEU A 129 -2.80 -1.09 1.51
CA LEU A 129 -2.87 -1.86 2.76
C LEU A 129 -1.96 -3.11 2.79
N GLY A 130 -1.03 -3.23 1.84
CA GLY A 130 -0.04 -4.31 1.80
C GLY A 130 -0.61 -5.69 1.50
N ARG A 131 -1.79 -5.80 0.88
CA ARG A 131 -2.44 -7.10 0.64
C ARG A 131 -1.65 -8.00 -0.31
N ASP A 132 -1.30 -7.46 -1.48
CA ASP A 132 -0.55 -8.20 -2.49
C ASP A 132 0.93 -8.37 -2.07
N ALA A 133 1.51 -7.34 -1.43
CA ALA A 133 2.82 -7.42 -0.78
C ALA A 133 2.90 -8.57 0.25
N TRP A 134 1.94 -8.65 1.18
CA TRP A 134 1.86 -9.72 2.17
C TRP A 134 1.69 -11.09 1.53
N ALA A 135 0.78 -11.20 0.55
CA ALA A 135 0.54 -12.44 -0.16
C ALA A 135 1.83 -12.95 -0.83
N LEU A 136 2.57 -12.09 -1.53
CA LEU A 136 3.85 -12.46 -2.15
C LEU A 136 4.93 -12.79 -1.10
N ALA A 137 5.04 -12.00 -0.04
CA ALA A 137 5.97 -12.24 1.07
C ALA A 137 5.70 -13.59 1.77
N SER A 138 4.42 -13.98 1.93
CA SER A 138 4.01 -15.25 2.54
C SER A 138 4.55 -16.48 1.82
N THR A 139 4.90 -16.33 0.53
CA THR A 139 5.51 -17.41 -0.27
C THR A 139 7.02 -17.50 -0.07
N GLY A 140 7.64 -16.52 0.59
CA GLY A 140 9.09 -16.36 0.73
C GLY A 140 9.73 -15.36 -0.23
N CYS A 141 8.95 -14.63 -1.04
CA CYS A 141 9.49 -13.52 -1.83
C CYS A 141 9.95 -12.39 -0.91
N SER A 142 11.04 -11.71 -1.25
CA SER A 142 11.41 -10.45 -0.60
C SER A 142 10.71 -9.31 -1.33
N VAL A 143 10.04 -8.42 -0.59
CA VAL A 143 9.19 -7.37 -1.14
C VAL A 143 9.69 -6.02 -0.67
N MET A 144 9.97 -5.14 -1.61
CA MET A 144 10.20 -3.73 -1.39
C MET A 144 8.93 -2.98 -1.77
N ALA A 145 8.21 -2.42 -0.81
CA ALA A 145 6.89 -1.86 -0.97
C ALA A 145 6.93 -0.34 -0.79
N PHE A 146 6.31 0.40 -1.71
CA PHE A 146 6.23 1.86 -1.70
C PHE A 146 4.79 2.31 -1.48
N GLU A 147 4.58 3.21 -0.53
CA GLU A 147 3.30 3.86 -0.29
C GLU A 147 3.52 5.37 -0.13
N ARG A 148 2.90 6.15 -1.02
CA ARG A 148 3.08 7.60 -1.05
C ARG A 148 2.17 8.35 -0.09
N HIS A 149 1.02 7.79 0.26
CA HIS A 149 0.07 8.43 1.15
C HIS A 149 0.47 8.22 2.61
N PRO A 150 0.83 9.28 3.37
CA PRO A 150 1.42 9.15 4.71
C PRO A 150 0.55 8.36 5.70
N LEU A 151 -0.77 8.59 5.70
CA LEU A 151 -1.70 7.86 6.56
C LEU A 151 -1.76 6.36 6.23
N VAL A 152 -1.81 6.00 4.94
CA VAL A 152 -1.92 4.60 4.51
C VAL A 152 -0.62 3.87 4.85
N HIS A 153 0.52 4.52 4.56
CA HIS A 153 1.83 4.05 4.97
C HIS A 153 1.88 3.83 6.48
N PHE A 154 1.38 4.78 7.28
CA PHE A 154 1.34 4.67 8.74
C PHE A 154 0.50 3.46 9.21
N LEU A 155 -0.71 3.27 8.66
CA LEU A 155 -1.57 2.12 9.00
C LEU A 155 -0.91 0.78 8.61
N LEU A 156 -0.25 0.72 7.45
CA LEU A 156 0.48 -0.47 7.01
C LEU A 156 1.71 -0.73 7.89
N ALA A 157 2.46 0.32 8.26
CA ALA A 157 3.60 0.23 9.15
C ALA A 157 3.20 -0.29 10.55
N ASP A 158 2.08 0.18 11.11
CA ASP A 158 1.55 -0.36 12.37
C ASP A 158 1.19 -1.84 12.25
N GLY A 159 0.52 -2.24 11.16
CA GLY A 159 0.20 -3.64 10.88
C GLY A 159 1.44 -4.53 10.76
N LEU A 160 2.48 -4.07 10.05
CA LEU A 160 3.75 -4.78 9.91
C LEU A 160 4.50 -4.88 11.24
N ARG A 161 4.53 -3.80 12.04
CA ARG A 161 5.14 -3.81 13.38
C ARG A 161 4.51 -4.89 14.28
N ARG A 162 3.18 -4.95 14.31
CA ARG A 162 2.46 -6.00 15.06
C ARG A 162 2.74 -7.40 14.52
N ALA A 163 2.81 -7.54 13.20
CA ALA A 163 3.14 -8.81 12.56
C ALA A 163 4.57 -9.28 12.86
N GLN A 164 5.54 -8.36 12.95
CA GLN A 164 6.92 -8.64 13.34
C GLN A 164 7.02 -9.11 14.80
N ALA A 165 6.19 -8.56 15.69
CA ALA A 165 6.18 -8.94 17.11
C ALA A 165 5.50 -10.30 17.39
N HIS A 166 4.88 -10.93 16.38
CA HIS A 166 4.09 -12.14 16.58
C HIS A 166 4.75 -13.37 15.90
N PRO A 167 5.00 -14.48 16.63
CA PRO A 167 5.84 -15.60 16.16
C PRO A 167 5.39 -16.24 14.84
N HIS A 168 4.09 -16.29 14.58
CA HIS A 168 3.56 -16.93 13.37
C HIS A 168 3.66 -16.05 12.11
N THR A 169 3.89 -14.76 12.27
CA THR A 169 3.87 -13.76 11.19
C THR A 169 5.20 -13.04 11.01
N GLU A 170 6.09 -13.14 12.00
CA GLU A 170 7.41 -12.48 12.01
C GLU A 170 8.20 -12.76 10.74
N ALA A 171 8.34 -14.03 10.37
CA ALA A 171 9.15 -14.45 9.21
C ALA A 171 8.62 -13.87 7.88
N ILE A 172 7.30 -13.66 7.76
CA ILE A 172 6.68 -13.04 6.59
C ILE A 172 6.91 -11.52 6.63
N ALA A 173 6.67 -10.91 7.78
CA ALA A 173 6.80 -9.46 7.94
C ALA A 173 8.25 -8.98 7.70
N GLN A 174 9.26 -9.76 8.10
CA GLN A 174 10.67 -9.47 7.82
C GLN A 174 11.04 -9.49 6.33
N LYS A 175 10.19 -10.06 5.47
CA LYS A 175 10.39 -10.03 4.01
C LYS A 175 9.89 -8.74 3.37
N ILE A 176 9.22 -7.86 4.10
CA ILE A 176 8.63 -6.63 3.57
C ILE A 176 9.43 -5.43 4.08
N SER A 177 10.09 -4.72 3.16
CA SER A 177 10.67 -3.40 3.41
C SER A 177 9.69 -2.34 2.92
N LEU A 178 9.09 -1.59 3.83
CA LEU A 178 8.14 -0.53 3.51
C LEU A 178 8.83 0.83 3.42
N HIS A 179 8.54 1.57 2.36
CA HIS A 179 9.09 2.90 2.08
C HIS A 179 7.95 3.91 1.93
N LEU A 180 8.04 5.01 2.69
CA LEU A 180 7.17 6.16 2.53
C LEU A 180 7.62 6.98 1.31
N GLY A 181 6.68 7.22 0.40
CA GLY A 181 6.88 8.10 -0.75
C GLY A 181 6.72 7.39 -2.09
N ASP A 182 6.92 8.17 -3.14
CA ASP A 182 6.91 7.69 -4.52
C ASP A 182 8.24 7.00 -4.85
N ALA A 183 8.18 5.81 -5.44
CA ALA A 183 9.37 5.06 -5.84
C ALA A 183 10.28 5.83 -6.83
N ARG A 184 9.73 6.79 -7.59
CA ARG A 184 10.49 7.68 -8.49
C ARG A 184 11.47 8.58 -7.75
N ALA A 185 11.17 8.90 -6.49
CA ALA A 185 11.99 9.75 -5.63
C ALA A 185 12.92 8.94 -4.72
N TYR A 186 12.90 7.60 -4.79
CA TYR A 186 13.79 6.75 -4.02
C TYR A 186 15.25 6.92 -4.49
N ASP A 187 16.13 7.26 -3.54
CA ASP A 187 17.55 7.56 -3.75
C ASP A 187 18.47 6.36 -3.53
N GLY A 188 17.94 5.28 -2.94
CA GLY A 188 18.67 4.02 -2.76
C GLY A 188 18.72 3.16 -4.03
N LEU A 189 19.34 1.98 -3.88
CA LEU A 189 19.46 1.02 -4.98
C LEU A 189 18.25 0.09 -5.00
N PHE A 190 17.73 -0.17 -6.21
CA PHE A 190 16.77 -1.24 -6.40
C PHE A 190 17.50 -2.59 -6.44
N PRO A 191 16.88 -3.67 -5.92
CA PRO A 191 17.47 -4.99 -5.98
C PRO A 191 17.79 -5.44 -7.41
N GLY A 192 18.84 -6.24 -7.58
CA GLY A 192 19.25 -6.79 -8.87
C GLY A 192 20.01 -5.84 -9.80
N GLN A 193 20.39 -4.64 -9.34
CA GLN A 193 21.17 -3.72 -10.15
C GLN A 193 22.53 -4.33 -10.55
N GLY A 194 22.77 -4.42 -11.87
CA GLY A 194 23.99 -5.00 -12.43
C GLY A 194 24.00 -6.53 -12.60
N ASP A 195 22.95 -7.24 -12.16
CA ASP A 195 22.86 -8.70 -12.25
C ASP A 195 21.50 -9.13 -12.83
N PRO A 196 21.44 -9.46 -14.14
CA PRO A 196 20.20 -9.89 -14.81
C PRO A 196 19.50 -11.09 -14.17
N GLU A 197 20.22 -11.97 -13.47
CA GLU A 197 19.63 -13.14 -12.80
C GLU A 197 18.87 -12.74 -11.54
N LYS A 198 19.15 -11.55 -11.00
CA LYS A 198 18.52 -10.98 -9.81
C LYS A 198 17.53 -9.87 -10.12
N TYR A 199 17.23 -9.62 -11.40
CA TYR A 199 16.30 -8.57 -11.77
C TYR A 199 14.91 -8.78 -11.12
N PRO A 200 14.31 -7.72 -10.55
CA PRO A 200 13.09 -7.83 -9.79
C PRO A 200 11.86 -7.92 -10.69
N VAL A 201 10.75 -8.26 -10.05
CA VAL A 201 9.40 -8.19 -10.56
C VAL A 201 8.77 -6.90 -10.05
N TRP A 202 8.32 -6.03 -10.95
CA TRP A 202 7.64 -4.79 -10.58
C TRP A 202 6.13 -5.03 -10.57
N VAL A 203 5.44 -4.66 -9.49
CA VAL A 203 4.00 -4.85 -9.29
C VAL A 203 3.36 -3.48 -9.06
N MET A 204 2.17 -3.29 -9.64
CA MET A 204 1.39 -2.08 -9.53
C MET A 204 -0.11 -2.41 -9.53
N ASP A 205 -0.87 -1.82 -8.61
CA ASP A 205 -2.32 -1.88 -8.47
C ASP A 205 -2.82 -0.44 -8.23
N PRO A 206 -2.72 0.45 -9.23
CA PRO A 206 -3.16 1.82 -9.06
C PRO A 206 -4.67 1.84 -8.84
N MET A 207 -5.14 2.75 -7.98
CA MET A 207 -6.55 3.00 -7.81
C MET A 207 -7.15 3.50 -9.13
N PHE A 208 -7.89 2.62 -9.80
CA PHE A 208 -8.54 2.95 -11.06
C PHE A 208 -9.84 3.73 -10.81
N PRO A 209 -10.13 4.81 -11.57
CA PRO A 209 -11.38 5.55 -11.44
C PRO A 209 -12.59 4.64 -11.71
N GLU A 210 -13.48 4.50 -10.73
CA GLU A 210 -14.72 3.78 -10.96
C GLU A 210 -15.65 4.60 -11.85
N ARG A 211 -15.87 4.13 -13.08
CA ARG A 211 -16.85 4.75 -14.00
C ARG A 211 -18.30 4.31 -13.76
N SER A 212 -18.57 3.39 -12.82
CA SER A 212 -19.92 2.87 -12.58
C SER A 212 -20.39 3.06 -11.14
N LYS A 213 -21.62 3.58 -10.99
CA LYS A 213 -22.34 3.78 -9.72
C LYS A 213 -22.78 2.43 -9.10
N SER A 214 -21.84 1.53 -8.80
CA SER A 214 -22.19 0.27 -8.13
C SER A 214 -22.08 0.45 -6.61
N ALA A 215 -23.19 0.27 -5.89
CA ALA A 215 -23.28 0.39 -4.43
C ALA A 215 -22.56 -0.74 -3.65
N LEU A 216 -21.79 -1.60 -4.35
CA LEU A 216 -21.24 -2.86 -3.84
C LEU A 216 -19.71 -2.86 -3.72
N VAL A 217 -19.11 -1.68 -3.68
CA VAL A 217 -17.70 -1.49 -3.40
C VAL A 217 -17.46 -1.78 -1.93
N LYS A 218 -16.48 -2.65 -1.64
CA LYS A 218 -16.12 -3.03 -0.26
C LYS A 218 -15.82 -1.76 0.54
N LYS A 219 -16.35 -1.66 1.76
CA LYS A 219 -16.28 -0.47 2.64
C LYS A 219 -14.90 0.20 2.68
N ASP A 220 -13.85 -0.60 2.84
CA ASP A 220 -12.45 -0.14 2.83
C ASP A 220 -12.13 0.72 1.60
N MET A 221 -12.57 0.31 0.42
CA MET A 221 -12.31 1.02 -0.84
C MET A 221 -13.01 2.38 -0.89
N ARG A 222 -14.16 2.55 -0.21
CA ARG A 222 -14.84 3.85 -0.13
C ARG A 222 -14.09 4.84 0.76
N ILE A 223 -13.56 4.37 1.89
CA ILE A 223 -12.71 5.18 2.78
C ILE A 223 -11.45 5.60 2.02
N PHE A 224 -10.82 4.65 1.31
CA PHE A 224 -9.65 4.91 0.46
C PHE A 224 -9.92 5.95 -0.62
N HIS A 225 -11.00 5.81 -1.39
CA HIS A 225 -11.34 6.80 -2.41
C HIS A 225 -11.59 8.19 -1.84
N HIS A 226 -12.15 8.28 -0.63
CA HIS A 226 -12.44 9.56 0.00
C HIS A 226 -11.18 10.27 0.53
N LEU A 227 -10.18 9.50 0.99
CA LEU A 227 -8.96 10.05 1.60
C LEU A 227 -7.80 10.19 0.62
N VAL A 228 -7.59 9.18 -0.22
CA VAL A 228 -6.39 9.07 -1.07
C VAL A 228 -6.63 9.65 -2.47
N GLY A 229 -7.87 9.62 -2.96
CA GLY A 229 -8.21 10.14 -4.29
C GLY A 229 -7.94 9.15 -5.43
N GLN A 230 -7.48 9.64 -6.58
CA GLN A 230 -7.17 8.84 -7.79
C GLN A 230 -5.67 8.90 -8.09
N ASP A 231 -5.15 7.83 -8.68
CA ASP A 231 -3.76 7.79 -9.16
C ASP A 231 -3.68 8.31 -10.60
N ASP A 232 -3.84 9.63 -10.77
CA ASP A 232 -3.85 10.29 -12.08
C ASP A 232 -2.52 10.12 -12.85
N ASP A 233 -1.43 9.89 -12.11
CA ASP A 233 -0.07 9.70 -12.61
C ASP A 233 0.33 8.22 -12.75
N ALA A 234 -0.64 7.29 -12.68
CA ALA A 234 -0.37 5.85 -12.80
C ALA A 234 0.35 5.48 -14.11
N GLU A 235 -0.03 6.11 -15.23
CA GLU A 235 0.63 5.86 -16.52
C GLU A 235 2.09 6.31 -16.52
N GLU A 236 2.38 7.47 -15.91
CA GLU A 236 3.75 7.99 -15.76
C GLU A 236 4.60 7.11 -14.86
N LEU A 237 4.04 6.66 -13.73
CA LEU A 237 4.71 5.74 -12.81
C LEU A 237 5.05 4.42 -13.51
N PHE A 238 4.11 3.89 -14.29
CA PHE A 238 4.35 2.67 -15.07
C PHE A 238 5.43 2.88 -16.15
N ALA A 239 5.36 3.99 -16.89
CA ALA A 239 6.37 4.33 -17.90
C ALA A 239 7.77 4.45 -17.28
N TRP A 240 7.89 5.12 -16.13
CA TRP A 240 9.13 5.18 -15.37
C TRP A 240 9.60 3.80 -14.91
N ALA A 241 8.70 2.95 -14.40
CA ALA A 241 9.06 1.61 -13.96
C ALA A 241 9.63 0.78 -15.13
N ARG A 242 9.07 0.94 -16.33
CA ARG A 242 9.53 0.27 -17.56
C ARG A 242 10.93 0.67 -17.99
N THR A 243 11.49 1.78 -17.51
CA THR A 243 12.89 2.16 -17.75
C THR A 243 13.88 1.48 -16.81
N ARG A 244 13.40 0.76 -15.79
CA ARG A 244 14.25 0.11 -14.78
C ARG A 244 14.62 -1.31 -15.23
N SER A 245 15.63 -1.90 -14.59
CA SER A 245 15.93 -3.32 -14.77
C SER A 245 14.84 -4.18 -14.12
N GLY A 246 14.36 -5.20 -14.83
CA GLY A 246 13.30 -6.07 -14.34
C GLY A 246 13.09 -7.27 -15.25
N VAL A 247 12.57 -8.36 -14.69
CA VAL A 247 12.16 -9.54 -15.49
C VAL A 247 10.71 -9.46 -15.94
N ARG A 248 9.90 -8.63 -15.28
CA ARG A 248 8.51 -8.35 -15.64
C ARG A 248 7.97 -7.12 -14.91
N TRP A 249 6.93 -6.53 -15.47
CA TRP A 249 6.11 -5.48 -14.87
C TRP A 249 4.67 -5.92 -14.92
N ILE A 250 3.98 -5.87 -13.78
CA ILE A 250 2.64 -6.41 -13.61
C ILE A 250 1.74 -5.28 -13.19
N VAL A 251 0.64 -5.11 -13.91
CA VAL A 251 -0.40 -4.14 -13.56
C VAL A 251 -1.69 -4.89 -13.30
N LYS A 252 -2.17 -4.78 -12.07
CA LYS A 252 -3.46 -5.30 -11.66
C LYS A 252 -4.56 -4.35 -12.12
N ARG A 253 -5.60 -4.92 -12.74
CA ARG A 253 -6.71 -4.18 -13.35
C ARG A 253 -8.03 -4.92 -13.16
N PRO A 254 -9.17 -4.19 -13.13
CA PRO A 254 -10.47 -4.80 -13.38
C PRO A 254 -10.53 -5.45 -14.78
N PRO A 255 -11.28 -6.55 -14.98
CA PRO A 255 -11.31 -7.28 -16.25
C PRO A 255 -11.73 -6.47 -17.48
N GLN A 256 -12.45 -5.37 -17.30
CA GLN A 256 -12.92 -4.49 -18.38
C GLN A 256 -12.19 -3.14 -18.42
N ALA A 257 -11.23 -2.90 -17.51
CA ALA A 257 -10.46 -1.67 -17.54
C ALA A 257 -9.48 -1.69 -18.73
N PRO A 258 -9.20 -0.52 -19.35
CA PRO A 258 -8.16 -0.40 -20.35
C PRO A 258 -6.78 -0.75 -19.76
N THR A 259 -5.86 -1.13 -20.64
CA THR A 259 -4.43 -1.28 -20.29
C THR A 259 -3.90 0.06 -19.77
N ILE A 260 -2.83 0.02 -18.96
CA ILE A 260 -2.22 1.25 -18.41
C ILE A 260 -1.39 2.03 -19.42
N SER A 261 -1.11 1.44 -20.56
CA SER A 261 -0.36 2.07 -21.64
C SER A 261 -0.88 1.55 -22.98
N SER A 262 -0.46 2.21 -24.05
CA SER A 262 -0.71 1.74 -25.43
C SER A 262 -0.02 0.42 -25.75
N ASP A 263 1.04 0.06 -25.01
CA ASP A 263 1.75 -1.19 -25.21
C ASP A 263 0.87 -2.37 -24.83
N LYS A 264 0.89 -3.41 -25.66
CA LYS A 264 0.15 -4.64 -25.38
C LYS A 264 0.91 -5.48 -24.34
N PRO A 265 0.26 -5.94 -23.26
CA PRO A 265 0.88 -6.87 -22.33
C PRO A 265 1.25 -8.18 -23.05
N ALA A 266 2.41 -8.74 -22.71
CA ALA A 266 2.90 -9.99 -23.29
C ALA A 266 2.07 -11.20 -22.81
N MET A 267 1.54 -11.12 -21.59
CA MET A 267 0.60 -12.10 -21.05
C MET A 267 -0.43 -11.40 -20.18
N VAL A 268 -1.62 -11.98 -20.14
CA VAL A 268 -2.75 -11.49 -19.35
C VAL A 268 -3.28 -12.66 -18.54
N ILE A 269 -3.30 -12.51 -17.22
CA ILE A 269 -3.76 -13.56 -16.30
C ILE A 269 -5.04 -13.07 -15.61
N THR A 270 -6.16 -13.73 -15.87
CA THR A 270 -7.48 -13.32 -15.37
C THR A 270 -7.96 -14.27 -14.27
N SER A 271 -8.65 -13.71 -13.27
CA SER A 271 -9.39 -14.47 -12.27
C SER A 271 -10.55 -13.68 -11.70
N GLY A 272 -11.77 -14.16 -11.95
CA GLY A 272 -12.99 -13.55 -11.43
C GLY A 272 -13.07 -12.05 -11.73
N ARG A 273 -12.88 -11.22 -10.70
CA ARG A 273 -13.00 -9.76 -10.76
C ARG A 273 -11.68 -9.02 -10.94
N VAL A 274 -10.58 -9.71 -11.21
CA VAL A 274 -9.27 -9.11 -11.40
C VAL A 274 -8.53 -9.72 -12.60
N ARG A 275 -7.69 -8.90 -13.23
CA ARG A 275 -6.80 -9.25 -14.33
C ARG A 275 -5.41 -8.68 -14.03
N PHE A 276 -4.38 -9.42 -14.41
CA PHE A 276 -2.99 -9.01 -14.31
C PHE A 276 -2.39 -8.89 -15.71
N ASP A 277 -2.14 -7.65 -16.13
CA ASP A 277 -1.48 -7.35 -17.39
C ASP A 277 0.04 -7.41 -17.14
N CYS A 278 0.73 -8.38 -17.73
CA CYS A 278 2.16 -8.58 -17.51
C CYS A 278 2.97 -8.23 -18.75
N TYR A 279 3.94 -7.34 -18.57
CA TYR A 279 4.86 -6.85 -19.58
C TYR A 279 6.22 -7.49 -19.34
N LEU A 280 6.87 -7.92 -20.40
CA LEU A 280 8.19 -8.56 -20.35
C LEU A 280 9.26 -7.63 -20.95
N PRO A 281 10.55 -7.86 -20.67
CA PRO A 281 11.63 -7.15 -21.35
C PRO A 281 11.48 -7.29 -22.87
N THR A 282 11.57 -6.17 -23.58
CA THR A 282 11.69 -6.20 -25.04
C THR A 282 13.00 -6.91 -25.36
N ARG A 283 12.94 -8.04 -26.09
CA ARG A 283 14.15 -8.64 -26.66
C ARG A 283 14.81 -7.58 -27.53
N LYS A 284 15.95 -7.03 -27.10
CA LYS A 284 16.81 -6.32 -28.04
C LYS A 284 17.17 -7.35 -29.10
N ALA A 285 16.84 -7.07 -30.36
CA ALA A 285 17.39 -7.84 -31.47
C ALA A 285 18.91 -7.80 -31.28
N ILE A 286 19.50 -8.97 -31.01
CA ILE A 286 20.94 -9.12 -31.09
C ILE A 286 21.25 -8.84 -32.55
N LYS A 287 21.79 -7.65 -32.84
CA LYS A 287 22.45 -7.44 -34.13
C LYS A 287 23.71 -8.29 -34.05
N THR A 288 23.61 -9.51 -34.59
CA THR A 288 24.75 -10.30 -35.04
C THR A 288 25.59 -9.53 -36.03
#